data_AF-A0A1B7MGF9-F1
#
_entry.id   AF-A0A1B7MGF9-F1
#
_cell.length_a   1.000
_cell.length_b   1.000
_cell.length_c   1.000
_cell.angle_alpha   90.00
_cell.angle_beta   90.00
_cell.angle_gamma   90.00
#
_symmetry.space_group_name_H-M   'P 1'
#
loop_
_entity.id
_entity.type
_entity.pdbx_description
1 polymer ?
#
loop_
_entity_poly.entity_id
_entity_poly.type
_entity_poly.pdbx_seq_one_letter_code
_entity_poly.pdbx_strand_id
1 'polypeptide(L)'
;MKTKNKQTKFPVARIKKIMQKDEEVGKVAQATPVVISKALELFLAMIVEEATKVTVERGAKKVEAYHLKHAIETTEMLDFLKEIVESVPDP
;
A
#
# COMPACT_ATOMS: atom_id res chain seq x y z
N MET A 1 17.46 4.53 -30.25
CA MET A 1 17.69 4.25 -28.81
C MET A 1 16.65 3.26 -28.34
N LYS A 2 17.04 2.02 -27.98
CA LYS A 2 16.11 1.07 -27.36
C LYS A 2 15.85 1.56 -25.93
N THR A 3 14.62 1.95 -25.62
CA THR A 3 14.19 2.27 -24.27
C THR A 3 14.42 1.02 -23.41
N LYS A 4 15.37 1.06 -22.47
CA LYS A 4 15.50 0.02 -21.43
C LYS A 4 14.13 -0.06 -20.75
N ASN A 5 13.46 -1.20 -20.85
CA ASN A 5 12.25 -1.48 -20.08
C ASN A 5 12.61 -1.25 -18.61
N LYS A 6 12.11 -0.16 -18.01
CA LYS A 6 12.19 0.04 -16.57
C LYS A 6 11.31 -1.05 -15.96
N GLN A 7 11.96 -2.11 -15.49
CA GLN A 7 11.28 -3.25 -14.90
C GLN A 7 10.68 -2.79 -13.58
N THR A 8 9.36 -2.58 -13.55
CA THR A 8 8.64 -2.20 -12.34
C THR A 8 8.32 -3.45 -11.52
N LYS A 9 8.24 -3.30 -10.19
CA LYS A 9 7.89 -4.40 -9.28
C LYS A 9 6.44 -4.86 -9.44
N PHE A 10 5.56 -3.94 -9.86
CA PHE A 10 4.14 -4.21 -10.03
C PHE A 10 3.71 -4.06 -11.49
N PRO A 11 2.67 -4.80 -11.95
CA PRO A 11 2.15 -4.68 -13.30
C PRO A 11 1.55 -3.29 -13.57
N VAL A 12 2.22 -2.51 -14.43
CA VAL A 12 1.83 -1.15 -14.84
C VAL A 12 0.38 -1.10 -15.37
N ALA A 13 -0.02 -2.10 -16.15
CA ALA A 13 -1.38 -2.20 -16.69
C ALA A 13 -2.45 -2.35 -15.61
N ARG A 14 -2.15 -3.07 -14.51
CA ARG A 14 -3.09 -3.23 -13.40
C ARG A 14 -3.23 -1.94 -12.60
N ILE A 15 -2.13 -1.23 -12.36
CA ILE A 15 -2.13 0.08 -11.71
C ILE A 15 -2.99 1.05 -12.53
N LYS A 16 -2.75 1.15 -13.84
CA LYS A 16 -3.55 1.99 -14.73
C LYS A 16 -5.04 1.66 -14.66
N LYS A 17 -5.40 0.37 -14.67
CA LYS A 17 -6.80 -0.08 -14.59
C LYS A 17 -7.47 0.28 -13.26
N ILE A 18 -6.73 0.30 -12.16
CA ILE A 18 -7.24 0.71 -10.85
C ILE A 18 -7.43 2.24 -10.82
N MET A 19 -6.47 3.01 -11.32
CA MET A 19 -6.59 4.47 -11.41
C MET A 19 -7.83 4.88 -12.21
N GLN A 20 -8.10 4.20 -13.33
CA GLN A 20 -9.25 4.48 -14.20
C GLN A 20 -10.56 3.86 -13.70
N LYS A 21 -10.61 3.33 -12.46
CA LYS A 21 -11.89 3.06 -11.80
C LYS A 21 -12.55 4.34 -11.30
N ASP A 22 -11.76 5.37 -11.06
CA ASP A 22 -12.24 6.71 -10.79
C ASP A 22 -12.71 7.33 -12.12
N GLU A 23 -13.98 7.71 -12.19
CA GLU A 23 -14.63 8.24 -13.39
C GLU A 23 -14.05 9.60 -13.81
N GLU A 24 -13.44 10.34 -12.88
CA GLU A 24 -12.79 11.62 -13.18
C GLU A 24 -11.41 11.43 -13.83
N VAL A 25 -10.86 10.20 -13.81
CA VAL A 25 -9.54 9.89 -14.37
C VAL A 25 -9.65 9.46 -15.84
N GLY A 26 -9.41 10.42 -16.74
CA GLY A 26 -9.36 10.20 -18.18
C GLY A 26 -8.07 9.53 -18.68
N LYS A 27 -7.32 10.23 -19.55
CA LYS A 27 -6.07 9.72 -20.13
C LYS A 27 -4.92 9.87 -19.13
N VAL A 28 -4.22 8.76 -18.87
CA VAL A 28 -3.07 8.71 -17.96
C VAL A 28 -1.76 8.69 -18.77
N ALA A 29 -0.82 9.56 -18.41
CA ALA A 29 0.52 9.57 -19.01
C ALA A 29 1.28 8.26 -18.69
N GLN A 30 2.10 7.77 -19.61
CA GLN A 30 2.80 6.48 -19.45
C GLN A 30 3.73 6.45 -18.23
N ALA A 31 4.30 7.59 -17.84
CA ALA A 31 5.16 7.69 -16.66
C ALA A 31 4.40 7.53 -15.33
N THR A 32 3.11 7.90 -15.28
CA THR A 32 2.36 7.97 -14.03
C THR A 32 2.21 6.61 -13.34
N PRO A 33 1.77 5.51 -14.01
CA PRO A 33 1.65 4.22 -13.34
C PRO A 33 3.02 3.61 -12.98
N VAL A 34 4.10 4.02 -13.66
CA VAL A 34 5.47 3.60 -13.33
C VAL A 34 5.93 4.22 -12.01
N VAL A 35 5.67 5.52 -11.81
CA VAL A 35 5.96 6.21 -10.54
C VAL A 35 5.11 5.65 -9.40
N ILE A 36 3.81 5.43 -9.65
CA ILE A 36 2.92 4.81 -8.67
C ILE A 36 3.40 3.41 -8.29
N SER A 37 3.96 2.63 -9.23
CA SER A 37 4.56 1.34 -8.88
C SER A 37 5.68 1.46 -7.86
N LYS A 38 6.48 2.54 -7.89
CA LYS A 38 7.54 2.74 -6.91
C LYS A 38 6.99 3.26 -5.58
N ALA A 39 6.01 4.16 -5.63
CA ALA A 39 5.30 4.64 -4.43
C ALA A 39 4.62 3.47 -3.69
N LEU A 40 3.97 2.56 -4.42
CA LEU A 40 3.35 1.36 -3.86
C LEU A 40 4.36 0.44 -3.18
N GLU A 41 5.57 0.29 -3.73
CA GLU A 41 6.64 -0.49 -3.10
C GLU A 41 7.04 0.11 -1.75
N LEU A 42 7.25 1.42 -1.70
CA LEU A 42 7.64 2.13 -0.47
C LEU A 42 6.49 2.13 0.55
N PHE A 43 5.26 2.29 0.09
CA PHE A 43 4.06 2.24 0.92
C PHE A 43 3.87 0.87 1.58
N LEU A 44 4.03 -0.22 0.83
CA LEU A 44 3.95 -1.57 1.38
C LEU A 44 5.07 -1.85 2.39
N ALA A 45 6.29 -1.36 2.14
CA ALA A 45 7.38 -1.48 3.09
C ALA A 45 7.05 -0.76 4.41
N MET A 46 6.59 0.49 4.34
CA MET A 46 6.18 1.29 5.50
C MET A 46 5.06 0.59 6.30
N ILE A 47 4.00 0.13 5.64
CA ILE A 47 2.89 -0.55 6.33
C ILE A 47 3.36 -1.82 7.04
N VAL A 48 4.19 -2.63 6.38
CA VAL A 48 4.70 -3.86 6.97
C VAL A 48 5.62 -3.55 8.15
N GLU A 49 6.43 -2.50 8.04
CA GLU A 49 7.30 -2.04 9.12
C GLU A 49 6.50 -1.59 10.35
N GLU A 50 5.48 -0.75 10.18
CA GLU A 50 4.62 -0.31 11.28
C GLU A 50 3.87 -1.48 11.93
N ALA A 51 3.28 -2.37 11.13
CA ALA A 51 2.62 -3.58 11.66
C ALA A 51 3.60 -4.51 12.39
N THR A 52 4.86 -4.57 11.95
CA THR A 52 5.91 -5.36 12.60
C THR A 52 6.32 -4.75 13.94
N LYS A 53 6.40 -3.43 14.05
CA LYS A 53 6.66 -2.75 15.35
C LYS A 53 5.61 -3.14 16.38
N VAL A 54 4.32 -3.03 16.03
CA VAL A 54 3.22 -3.46 16.91
C VAL A 54 3.33 -4.95 17.27
N THR A 55 3.67 -5.79 16.29
CA THR A 55 3.84 -7.24 16.52
C THR A 55 4.91 -7.52 17.58
N VAL A 56 6.06 -6.85 17.48
CA VAL A 56 7.17 -6.99 18.44
C VAL A 56 6.81 -6.42 19.80
N GLU A 57 6.14 -5.26 19.85
CA GLU A 57 5.68 -4.62 21.10
C GLU A 57 4.71 -5.51 21.87
N ARG A 58 3.84 -6.26 21.17
CA ARG A 58 2.93 -7.25 21.77
C ARG A 58 3.59 -8.60 22.06
N GLY A 59 4.90 -8.74 21.86
CA GLY A 59 5.64 -9.98 22.10
C GLY A 59 5.32 -11.13 21.13
N ALA A 60 4.64 -10.83 20.03
CA ALA A 60 4.29 -11.81 19.00
C ALA A 60 5.45 -12.01 18.01
N LYS A 61 5.46 -13.16 17.35
CA LYS A 61 6.45 -13.51 16.30
C LYS A 61 5.86 -13.53 14.89
N LYS A 62 4.55 -13.31 14.78
CA LYS A 62 3.78 -13.34 13.54
C LYS A 62 2.94 -12.08 13.45
N VAL A 63 3.02 -11.41 12.30
CA VAL A 63 2.12 -10.31 11.98
C VAL A 63 0.73 -10.91 11.72
N GLU A 64 -0.28 -10.30 12.32
CA GLU A 64 -1.68 -10.73 12.24
C GLU A 64 -2.54 -9.51 11.89
N ALA A 65 -3.79 -9.72 11.51
CA ALA A 65 -4.66 -8.65 11.04
C ALA A 65 -4.85 -7.53 12.08
N TYR A 66 -4.95 -7.87 13.36
CA TYR A 66 -5.11 -6.87 14.42
C TYR A 66 -3.85 -6.01 14.63
N HIS A 67 -2.64 -6.56 14.40
CA HIS A 67 -1.40 -5.77 14.41
C HIS A 67 -1.42 -4.69 13.32
N LEU A 68 -1.92 -5.05 12.13
CA LEU A 68 -2.09 -4.11 11.02
C LEU A 68 -3.16 -3.05 11.34
N LYS A 69 -4.29 -3.45 11.92
CA LYS A 69 -5.33 -2.51 12.38
C LYS A 69 -4.73 -1.48 13.35
N HIS A 70 -4.03 -1.95 14.39
CA HIS A 70 -3.44 -1.06 15.38
C HIS A 70 -2.39 -0.11 14.78
N ALA A 71 -1.55 -0.60 13.86
CA ALA A 71 -0.59 0.24 13.14
C ALA A 71 -1.29 1.34 12.31
N ILE A 72 -2.39 1.01 11.64
CA ILE A 72 -3.20 1.99 10.88
C ILE A 72 -3.87 3.01 11.81
N GLU A 73 -4.39 2.57 12.96
CA GLU A 73 -5.07 3.45 13.90
C GLU A 73 -4.12 4.45 14.58
N THR A 74 -2.86 4.08 14.74
CA THR A 74 -1.83 4.86 15.44
C THR A 74 -0.92 5.67 14.52
N THR A 75 -0.96 5.42 13.20
CA THR A 75 -0.15 6.15 12.21
C THR A 75 -1.02 7.14 11.44
N GLU A 76 -0.84 8.44 11.70
CA GLU A 76 -1.65 9.51 11.08
C GLU A 76 -1.69 9.43 9.53
N MET A 77 -0.55 9.17 8.89
CA MET A 77 -0.50 9.05 7.42
C MET A 77 -1.29 7.86 6.84
N LEU A 78 -1.71 6.90 7.68
CA LEU A 78 -2.48 5.73 7.27
C LEU A 78 -3.98 5.88 7.55
N ASP A 79 -4.45 7.05 8.00
CA ASP A 79 -5.84 7.30 8.37
C ASP A 79 -6.86 6.89 7.30
N PHE A 80 -6.52 7.06 6.01
CA PHE A 80 -7.34 6.66 4.87
C PHE A 80 -7.65 5.15 4.78
N LEU A 81 -6.99 4.32 5.59
CA LEU A 81 -7.23 2.87 5.66
C LEU A 81 -8.12 2.47 6.85
N LYS A 82 -8.48 3.37 7.76
CA LYS A 82 -9.21 3.02 8.99
C LYS A 82 -10.55 2.34 8.70
N GLU A 83 -11.32 2.87 7.76
CA GLU A 83 -12.59 2.26 7.34
C GLU A 83 -12.41 0.83 6.80
N ILE A 84 -11.28 0.54 6.14
CA ILE A 84 -11.00 -0.79 5.58
C ILE A 84 -10.75 -1.83 6.69
N VAL A 85 -10.14 -1.41 7.80
CA VAL A 85 -9.75 -2.31 8.91
C VAL A 85 -10.73 -2.29 10.08
N GLU A 86 -11.80 -1.48 10.01
CA GLU A 86 -12.76 -1.30 11.10
C GLU A 86 -13.27 -2.65 11.66
N SER A 87 -13.65 -3.55 10.75
CA SER A 87 -14.22 -4.88 11.08
C SER A 87 -13.22 -5.89 11.67
N VAL A 88 -11.92 -5.59 11.67
CA VAL A 88 -10.90 -6.50 12.21
C VAL A 88 -10.99 -6.51 13.75
N PRO A 89 -11.20 -7.68 14.39
CA PRO A 89 -11.20 -7.78 15.85
C PRO A 89 -9.80 -7.50 16.43
N ASP A 90 -9.72 -6.80 17.57
CA ASP A 90 -8.48 -6.68 18.36
C ASP A 90 -8.59 -7.56 19.61
N PRO A 91 -7.81 -8.66 19.71
CA PRO A 91 -7.81 -9.59 20.84
C PRO A 91 -7.05 -9.08 22.07
#